data_AF-A0A9D4V8Y6-F1
#
_entry.id   AF-A0A9D4V8Y6-F1
#
_cell.length_a   1.000
_cell.length_b   1.000
_cell.length_c   1.000
_cell.angle_alpha   90.00
_cell.angle_beta   90.00
_cell.angle_gamma   90.00
#
_symmetry.space_group_name_H-M   'P 1'
#
loop_
_entity.id
_entity.type
_entity.pdbx_description
1 polymer ?
#
loop_
_entity_poly.entity_id
_entity_poly.type
_entity_poly.pdbx_seq_one_letter_code
_entity_poly.pdbx_strand_id
1 'polypeptide(L)'
;MSSGWTALIAGHARHGQVHEALGCFHRLRSEGLSPDAVTYACALKACGIIQDVDLGKQIHDEIASQRSLEKNVVLGNALVYVYANCGVFWKPQQVLEELPNRDVISWTALIAVYAQQGQGQEALNCFHCMRSEGFFPDAVTYACILKACGIM
;
A
#
# COMPACT_ATOMS: atom_id res chain seq x y z
N MET A 1 -8.74 -17.36 -13.99
CA MET A 1 -9.41 -16.52 -15.01
C MET A 1 -9.50 -15.13 -14.43
N SER A 2 -8.87 -14.13 -15.06
CA SER A 2 -9.07 -12.72 -14.66
C SER A 2 -10.54 -12.39 -14.86
N SER A 3 -11.25 -12.01 -13.79
CA SER A 3 -12.65 -11.60 -13.92
C SER A 3 -12.71 -10.32 -14.78
N GLY A 4 -13.78 -10.13 -15.55
CA GLY A 4 -13.95 -8.88 -16.33
C GLY A 4 -13.87 -7.62 -15.46
N TRP A 5 -14.28 -7.76 -14.19
CA TRP A 5 -14.12 -6.76 -13.15
C TRP A 5 -12.67 -6.43 -12.83
N THR A 6 -11.78 -7.42 -12.70
CA THR A 6 -10.34 -7.19 -12.46
C THR A 6 -9.74 -6.30 -13.55
N ALA A 7 -10.11 -6.55 -14.82
CA ALA A 7 -9.64 -5.74 -15.95
C ALA A 7 -10.20 -4.32 -15.93
N LEU A 8 -11.49 -4.15 -15.61
CA LEU A 8 -12.14 -2.84 -15.48
C LEU A 8 -11.52 -2.00 -14.35
N ILE A 9 -11.38 -2.57 -13.16
CA ILE A 9 -10.83 -1.90 -11.98
C ILE A 9 -9.36 -1.50 -12.24
N ALA A 10 -8.55 -2.40 -12.79
CA ALA A 10 -7.18 -2.09 -13.17
C ALA A 10 -7.11 -1.04 -14.28
N GLY A 11 -8.07 -1.03 -15.20
CA GLY A 11 -8.24 0.00 -16.23
C GLY A 11 -8.44 1.38 -15.61
N HIS A 12 -9.43 1.53 -14.74
CA HIS A 12 -9.72 2.78 -14.05
C HIS A 12 -8.57 3.23 -13.14
N ALA A 13 -7.98 2.32 -12.38
CA ALA A 13 -6.83 2.62 -11.51
C ALA A 13 -5.61 3.14 -12.30
N ARG A 14 -5.39 2.66 -13.53
CA ARG A 14 -4.30 3.15 -14.41
C ARG A 14 -4.53 4.56 -14.94
N HIS A 15 -5.79 4.96 -15.11
CA HIS A 15 -6.17 6.28 -15.62
C HIS A 15 -6.47 7.29 -14.50
N GLY A 16 -6.20 6.94 -13.23
CA GLY A 16 -6.46 7.81 -12.09
C GLY A 16 -7.95 8.01 -11.78
N GLN A 17 -8.83 7.18 -12.36
CA GLN A 17 -10.27 7.20 -12.14
C GLN A 17 -10.61 6.43 -10.86
N VAL A 18 -10.23 7.02 -9.73
CA VAL A 18 -10.23 6.35 -8.43
C VAL A 18 -11.66 6.01 -7.96
N HIS A 19 -12.61 6.92 -8.15
CA HIS A 19 -14.01 6.71 -7.75
C HIS A 19 -14.67 5.60 -8.56
N GLU A 20 -14.40 5.53 -9.86
CA GLU A 20 -14.92 4.50 -10.76
C GLU A 20 -14.32 3.13 -10.42
N ALA A 21 -13.02 3.07 -10.12
CA ALA A 21 -12.37 1.85 -9.66
C ALA A 21 -13.02 1.29 -8.38
N LEU A 22 -13.29 2.15 -7.39
CA LEU A 22 -13.98 1.76 -6.15
C LEU A 22 -15.45 1.39 -6.41
N GLY A 23 -16.14 2.12 -7.29
CA GLY A 23 -17.50 1.79 -7.69
C GLY A 23 -17.61 0.38 -8.30
N CYS A 24 -16.69 0.03 -9.19
CA CYS A 24 -16.58 -1.32 -9.75
C CYS A 24 -16.28 -2.37 -8.66
N PHE A 25 -15.40 -2.04 -7.72
CA PHE A 25 -15.05 -2.92 -6.60
C PHE A 25 -16.25 -3.22 -5.68
N HIS A 26 -17.01 -2.20 -5.30
CA HIS A 26 -18.22 -2.38 -4.50
C HIS A 26 -19.28 -3.20 -5.23
N ARG A 27 -19.43 -3.00 -6.55
CA ARG A 27 -20.34 -3.80 -7.38
C ARG A 27 -19.93 -5.27 -7.42
N LEU A 28 -18.66 -5.56 -7.67
CA LEU A 28 -18.12 -6.92 -7.63
C LEU A 28 -18.47 -7.61 -6.30
N ARG A 29 -18.30 -6.91 -5.16
CA ARG A 29 -18.67 -7.45 -3.84
C ARG A 29 -20.18 -7.68 -3.70
N SER A 30 -21.01 -6.74 -4.19
CA SER A 30 -22.47 -6.87 -4.13
C SER A 30 -23.02 -8.03 -4.97
N GLU A 31 -22.30 -8.42 -6.02
CA GLU A 31 -22.60 -9.59 -6.84
C GLU A 31 -22.15 -10.91 -6.20
N GLY A 32 -21.58 -10.87 -4.98
CA GLY A 32 -21.11 -12.05 -4.25
C GLY A 32 -19.82 -12.66 -4.81
N LEU A 33 -19.11 -11.93 -5.68
CA LEU A 33 -17.85 -12.38 -6.26
C LEU A 33 -16.68 -12.07 -5.32
N SER A 34 -15.75 -13.00 -5.16
CA SER A 34 -14.53 -12.76 -4.39
C SER A 34 -13.52 -11.96 -5.22
N PRO A 35 -13.00 -10.83 -4.72
CA PRO A 35 -11.86 -10.16 -5.33
C PRO A 35 -10.63 -11.07 -5.36
N ASP A 36 -9.79 -10.91 -6.38
CA ASP A 36 -8.45 -11.51 -6.44
C ASP A 36 -7.37 -10.51 -5.96
N ALA A 37 -6.11 -10.95 -5.90
CA ALA A 37 -5.00 -10.13 -5.44
C ALA A 37 -4.83 -8.82 -6.25
N VAL A 38 -5.06 -8.86 -7.57
CA VAL A 38 -4.93 -7.66 -8.41
C VAL A 38 -6.06 -6.68 -8.11
N THR A 39 -7.27 -7.19 -7.91
CA THR A 39 -8.45 -6.41 -7.57
C THR A 39 -8.26 -5.71 -6.22
N TYR A 40 -7.83 -6.43 -5.19
CA TYR A 40 -7.51 -5.85 -3.89
C TYR A 40 -6.38 -4.81 -3.97
N ALA A 41 -5.30 -5.08 -4.70
CA ALA A 41 -4.21 -4.13 -4.85
C ALA A 41 -4.67 -2.80 -5.50
N CYS A 42 -5.54 -2.89 -6.51
CA CYS A 42 -6.11 -1.69 -7.14
C CYS A 42 -7.04 -0.93 -6.19
N ALA A 43 -7.91 -1.65 -5.45
CA ALA A 43 -8.81 -1.05 -4.47
C ALA A 43 -8.04 -0.38 -3.32
N LEU A 44 -7.01 -1.03 -2.78
CA LEU A 44 -6.13 -0.46 -1.76
C LEU A 44 -5.43 0.80 -2.29
N LYS A 45 -4.83 0.75 -3.49
CA LYS A 45 -4.22 1.94 -4.08
C LYS A 45 -5.22 3.10 -4.20
N ALA A 46 -6.44 2.81 -4.63
CA ALA A 46 -7.53 3.78 -4.67
C ALA A 46 -7.84 4.36 -3.28
N CYS A 47 -7.97 3.52 -2.25
CA CYS A 47 -8.18 3.95 -0.86
C CYS A 47 -7.07 4.90 -0.38
N GLY A 48 -5.81 4.58 -0.68
CA GLY A 48 -4.68 5.44 -0.30
C GLY A 48 -4.70 6.80 -0.98
N ILE A 49 -5.21 6.90 -2.23
CA ILE A 49 -5.33 8.19 -2.93
C ILE A 49 -6.42 9.08 -2.33
N ILE A 50 -7.58 8.50 -1.99
CA ILE A 50 -8.69 9.26 -1.37
C ILE A 50 -8.59 9.33 0.16
N GLN A 51 -7.55 8.73 0.75
CA GLN A 51 -7.31 8.61 2.18
C GLN A 51 -8.47 7.94 2.96
N ASP A 52 -9.14 6.97 2.33
CA ASP A 52 -10.21 6.18 2.95
C ASP A 52 -9.62 5.00 3.74
N VAL A 53 -9.26 5.29 5.00
CA VAL A 53 -8.67 4.31 5.91
C VAL A 53 -9.64 3.22 6.30
N ASP A 54 -10.93 3.52 6.39
CA ASP A 54 -11.93 2.59 6.89
C ASP A 54 -12.21 1.50 5.85
N LEU A 55 -12.28 1.87 4.57
CA LEU A 55 -12.31 0.89 3.49
C LEU A 55 -11.00 0.09 3.41
N GLY A 56 -9.85 0.75 3.62
CA GLY A 56 -8.55 0.08 3.70
C GLY A 56 -8.47 -1.00 4.78
N LYS A 57 -9.00 -0.72 5.97
CA LYS A 57 -9.08 -1.70 7.08
C LYS A 57 -10.03 -2.84 6.76
N GLN A 58 -11.20 -2.56 6.19
CA GLN A 58 -12.13 -3.61 5.76
C GLN A 58 -11.49 -4.56 4.74
N ILE A 59 -10.76 -4.02 3.75
CA ILE A 59 -10.01 -4.82 2.79
C ILE A 59 -8.91 -5.63 3.48
N HIS A 60 -8.19 -5.05 4.45
CA HIS A 60 -7.17 -5.77 5.20
C HIS A 60 -7.76 -6.98 5.94
N ASP A 61 -8.86 -6.80 6.66
CA ASP A 61 -9.53 -7.88 7.40
C ASP A 61 -10.00 -9.00 6.46
N GLU A 62 -10.52 -8.64 5.29
CA GLU A 62 -10.89 -9.61 4.24
C GLU A 62 -9.67 -10.39 3.71
N ILE A 63 -8.54 -9.72 3.44
CA ILE A 63 -7.31 -10.38 3.00
C ILE A 63 -6.77 -11.31 4.09
N ALA A 64 -6.80 -10.88 5.35
CA ALA A 64 -6.34 -11.69 6.49
C ALA A 64 -7.21 -12.94 6.70
N SER A 65 -8.51 -12.87 6.36
CA SER A 65 -9.39 -14.05 6.37
C SER A 65 -9.08 -15.07 5.26
N GLN A 66 -8.32 -14.67 4.23
CA GLN A 66 -7.96 -15.48 3.07
C GLN A 66 -6.49 -15.93 3.13
N ARG A 67 -6.25 -17.13 3.67
CA ARG A 67 -4.89 -17.72 3.84
C ARG A 67 -3.99 -17.68 2.60
N SER A 68 -4.57 -17.77 1.40
CA SER A 68 -3.81 -17.71 0.13
C SER A 68 -3.32 -16.31 -0.23
N LEU A 69 -3.96 -15.28 0.30
CA LEU A 69 -3.67 -13.87 0.01
C LEU A 69 -2.91 -13.17 1.14
N GLU A 70 -3.04 -13.66 2.39
CA GLU A 70 -2.37 -13.14 3.58
C GLU A 70 -0.85 -12.93 3.38
N LYS A 71 -0.18 -13.86 2.70
CA LYS A 71 1.28 -13.80 2.44
C LYS A 71 1.66 -13.19 1.10
N ASN A 72 0.71 -12.55 0.41
CA ASN A 72 0.96 -11.96 -0.90
C ASN A 72 1.68 -10.61 -0.76
N VAL A 73 2.92 -10.56 -1.27
CA VAL A 73 3.79 -9.36 -1.19
C VAL A 73 3.16 -8.14 -1.85
N VAL A 74 2.44 -8.32 -2.97
CA VAL A 74 1.78 -7.21 -3.67
C VAL A 74 0.70 -6.59 -2.79
N LEU A 75 -0.05 -7.42 -2.06
CA LEU A 75 -1.09 -6.97 -1.14
C LEU A 75 -0.50 -6.30 0.10
N GLY A 76 0.56 -6.85 0.68
CA GLY A 76 1.22 -6.20 1.81
C GLY A 76 1.81 -4.84 1.43
N ASN A 77 2.44 -4.70 0.26
CA ASN A 77 2.93 -3.41 -0.22
C ASN A 77 1.78 -2.40 -0.44
N ALA A 78 0.64 -2.87 -0.95
CA ALA A 78 -0.55 -2.03 -1.09
C ALA A 78 -1.13 -1.62 0.27
N LEU A 79 -1.14 -2.50 1.28
CA LEU A 79 -1.57 -2.20 2.64
C LEU A 79 -0.64 -1.19 3.34
N VAL A 80 0.68 -1.36 3.21
CA VAL A 80 1.68 -0.38 3.68
C VAL A 80 1.40 0.99 3.06
N TYR A 81 1.16 1.03 1.75
CA TYR A 81 0.81 2.28 1.04
C TYR A 81 -0.47 2.93 1.58
N VAL A 82 -1.55 2.17 1.84
CA VAL A 82 -2.79 2.74 2.38
C VAL A 82 -2.60 3.29 3.78
N TYR A 83 -2.04 2.50 4.69
CA TYR A 83 -1.88 2.96 6.08
C TYR A 83 -0.96 4.17 6.17
N ALA A 84 0.10 4.21 5.36
CA ALA A 84 0.98 5.35 5.30
C ALA A 84 0.23 6.57 4.74
N ASN A 85 -0.47 6.43 3.60
CA ASN A 85 -1.19 7.56 2.99
C ASN A 85 -2.36 8.11 3.82
N CYS A 86 -2.95 7.29 4.68
CA CYS A 86 -4.03 7.70 5.57
C CYS A 86 -3.55 8.27 6.92
N GLY A 87 -2.24 8.40 7.12
CA GLY A 87 -1.67 8.94 8.37
C GLY A 87 -1.91 8.04 9.58
N VAL A 88 -2.13 6.73 9.37
CA VAL A 88 -2.20 5.79 10.49
C VAL A 88 -0.79 5.51 10.95
N PHE A 89 -0.42 6.09 12.08
CA PHE A 89 0.90 5.90 12.66
C PHE A 89 1.11 4.43 13.08
N TRP A 90 2.32 3.93 12.88
CA TRP A 90 2.86 2.62 13.30
C TRP A 90 2.30 1.40 12.55
N LYS A 91 1.06 1.46 12.07
CA LYS A 91 0.48 0.37 11.26
C LYS A 91 1.24 0.06 9.96
N PRO A 92 1.78 1.05 9.21
CA PRO A 92 2.58 0.77 8.02
C PRO A 92 3.84 -0.03 8.33
N GLN A 93 4.52 0.29 9.44
CA GLN A 93 5.71 -0.43 9.89
C GLN A 93 5.35 -1.85 10.33
N GLN A 94 4.28 -2.01 11.11
CA GLN A 94 3.80 -3.33 11.53
C GLN A 94 3.48 -4.23 10.31
N VAL A 95 2.73 -3.70 9.33
CA VAL A 95 2.39 -4.49 8.13
C VAL A 95 3.64 -4.81 7.30
N LEU A 96 4.61 -3.90 7.23
CA LEU A 96 5.89 -4.16 6.58
C LEU A 96 6.70 -5.24 7.31
N GLU A 97 6.66 -5.28 8.64
CA GLU A 97 7.34 -6.29 9.45
C GLU A 97 6.70 -7.69 9.29
N GLU A 98 5.39 -7.74 9.11
CA GLU A 98 4.62 -8.97 8.90
C GLU A 98 4.80 -9.55 7.47
N LEU A 99 5.38 -8.79 6.53
CA LEU A 99 5.64 -9.27 5.17
C LEU A 99 6.78 -10.31 5.11
N PRO A 100 6.52 -11.53 4.57
CA PRO A 100 7.51 -12.61 4.56
C PRO A 100 8.72 -12.35 3.63
N ASN A 101 8.58 -11.46 2.63
CA ASN A 101 9.62 -11.14 1.64
C ASN A 101 9.75 -9.62 1.45
N ARG A 102 9.88 -8.86 2.55
CA ARG A 102 10.19 -7.42 2.45
C ARG A 102 11.52 -7.20 1.74
N ASP A 103 11.56 -6.24 0.85
CA ASP A 103 12.73 -5.90 0.03
C ASP A 103 13.00 -4.39 0.03
N VAL A 104 14.04 -3.98 -0.69
CA VAL A 104 14.40 -2.56 -0.85
C VAL A 104 13.21 -1.75 -1.36
N ILE A 105 12.44 -2.28 -2.32
CA ILE A 105 11.28 -1.58 -2.91
C ILE A 105 10.23 -1.30 -1.84
N SER A 106 9.96 -2.27 -0.97
CA SER A 106 8.96 -2.17 0.10
C SER A 106 9.34 -1.09 1.13
N TRP A 107 10.62 -1.04 1.54
CA TRP A 107 11.15 0.02 2.41
C TRP A 107 11.14 1.40 1.75
N THR A 108 11.60 1.49 0.50
CA THR A 108 11.64 2.73 -0.26
C THR A 108 10.24 3.32 -0.45
N ALA A 109 9.23 2.47 -0.70
CA ALA A 109 7.85 2.91 -0.82
C ALA A 109 7.34 3.55 0.48
N LEU A 110 7.62 2.94 1.64
CA LEU A 110 7.22 3.49 2.94
C LEU A 110 7.90 4.83 3.24
N ILE A 111 9.23 4.90 3.03
CA ILE A 111 10.01 6.14 3.20
C ILE A 111 9.49 7.25 2.27
N ALA A 112 9.18 6.91 1.02
CA ALA A 112 8.66 7.86 0.04
C ALA A 112 7.31 8.44 0.46
N VAL A 113 6.40 7.62 0.98
CA VAL A 113 5.09 8.10 1.45
C VAL A 113 5.25 9.06 2.62
N TYR A 114 6.04 8.70 3.65
CA TYR A 114 6.27 9.60 4.78
C TYR A 114 6.93 10.92 4.36
N ALA A 115 7.93 10.87 3.48
CA ALA A 115 8.57 12.08 2.93
C ALA A 115 7.59 12.94 2.10
N GLN A 116 6.61 12.34 1.42
CA GLN A 116 5.60 13.07 0.66
C GLN A 116 4.56 13.75 1.57
N GLN A 117 4.28 13.17 2.72
CA GLN A 117 3.31 13.71 3.70
C GLN A 117 3.92 14.72 4.67
N GLY A 118 5.20 15.05 4.52
CA GLY A 118 5.91 15.93 5.45
C GLY A 118 6.25 15.29 6.79
N GLN A 119 6.17 13.96 6.88
CA GLN A 119 6.54 13.17 8.05
C GLN A 119 8.03 12.80 7.97
N GLY A 120 8.87 13.83 8.06
CA GLY A 120 10.31 13.69 7.82
C GLY A 120 11.02 12.78 8.83
N GLN A 121 10.60 12.82 10.09
CA GLN A 121 11.18 12.01 11.16
C GLN A 121 10.85 10.52 10.99
N GLU A 122 9.63 10.20 10.58
CA GLU A 122 9.14 8.85 10.31
C GLU A 122 9.87 8.24 9.11
N ALA A 123 10.10 9.04 8.05
CA ALA A 123 10.91 8.63 6.91
C ALA A 123 12.35 8.27 7.33
N LEU A 124 12.98 9.08 8.20
CA LEU A 124 14.31 8.78 8.75
C LEU A 124 14.32 7.53 9.63
N ASN A 125 13.31 7.36 10.50
CA ASN A 125 13.20 6.16 11.33
C ASN A 125 13.12 4.89 10.46
N CYS A 126 12.30 4.90 9.41
CA CYS A 126 12.21 3.80 8.46
C CYS A 126 13.55 3.54 7.75
N PHE A 127 14.28 4.57 7.36
CA PHE A 127 15.61 4.43 6.76
C PHE A 127 16.62 3.81 7.72
N HIS A 128 16.58 4.15 9.00
CA HIS A 128 17.41 3.51 10.01
C HIS A 128 17.05 2.03 10.19
N CYS A 129 15.77 1.69 10.27
CA CYS A 129 15.31 0.31 10.36
C CYS A 129 15.75 -0.52 9.14
N MET A 130 15.52 -0.01 7.92
CA MET A 130 15.95 -0.62 6.65
C MET A 130 17.44 -1.02 6.69
N ARG A 131 18.30 -0.09 7.12
CA ARG A 131 19.75 -0.33 7.23
C ARG A 131 20.11 -1.33 8.32
N SER A 132 19.40 -1.29 9.46
CA SER A 132 19.64 -2.22 10.57
C SER A 132 19.29 -3.67 10.22
N GLU A 133 18.34 -3.86 9.29
CA GLU A 133 17.97 -5.16 8.74
C GLU A 133 18.87 -5.63 7.57
N GLY A 134 19.91 -4.85 7.23
CA GLY A 134 20.88 -5.23 6.20
C GLY A 134 20.47 -4.88 4.77
N PHE A 135 19.38 -4.15 4.57
CA PHE A 135 18.99 -3.65 3.25
C PHE A 135 19.82 -2.42 2.88
N PHE A 136 20.30 -2.39 1.64
CA PHE A 136 21.07 -1.27 1.09
C PHE A 136 20.13 -0.27 0.42
N PRO A 137 20.06 0.98 0.91
CA PRO A 137 19.28 2.04 0.27
C PRO A 137 19.73 2.29 -1.17
N ASP A 138 18.77 2.48 -2.07
CA ASP A 138 19.03 2.84 -3.46
C ASP A 138 18.92 4.37 -3.69
N ALA A 139 19.14 4.81 -4.93
CA ALA A 139 19.08 6.23 -5.29
C ALA A 139 17.72 6.87 -4.97
N VAL A 140 16.63 6.12 -5.13
CA VAL A 140 15.27 6.59 -4.84
C VAL A 140 15.09 6.78 -3.33
N THR A 141 15.61 5.86 -2.54
CA THR A 141 15.61 5.94 -1.07
C THR A 141 16.31 7.22 -0.60
N TYR A 142 17.53 7.47 -1.09
CA TYR A 142 18.28 8.67 -0.72
C TYR A 142 17.58 9.96 -1.15
N ALA A 143 16.96 9.99 -2.34
CA ALA A 143 16.17 11.15 -2.78
C ALA A 143 14.99 11.43 -1.83
N CYS A 144 14.29 10.38 -1.37
CA CYS A 144 13.21 10.53 -0.40
C CYS A 144 13.71 11.06 0.95
N ILE A 145 14.87 10.59 1.41
CA ILE A 145 15.48 11.07 2.67
C ILE A 145 15.95 12.51 2.57
N LEU A 146 16.55 12.92 1.46
CA LEU A 146 16.90 14.32 1.24
C LEU A 146 15.66 15.22 1.28
N LYS A 147 14.55 14.78 0.65
CA LYS A 147 13.26 15.47 0.75
C LYS A 147 12.77 15.54 2.19
N ALA A 148 12.78 14.42 2.92
CA ALA A 148 12.37 14.37 4.32
C ALA A 148 13.16 15.34 5.20
N CYS A 149 14.48 15.40 5.04
CA CYS A 149 15.35 16.33 5.76
C CYS A 149 15.06 17.80 5.44
N GLY A 150 14.63 18.12 4.22
CA GLY A 150 14.26 19.48 3.85
C GLY A 150 12.91 19.94 4.41
N ILE A 151 12.10 19.03 4.98
CA ILE A 151 10.78 19.34 5.54
C ILE A 151 10.84 19.47 7.08
N MET A 152 11.93 19.01 7.71
CA MET A 152 12.16 19.14 9.15
C MET A 152 12.69 20.52 9.56
#